data_AF-A0A3M1LF25-F1
#
_entry.id   AF-A0A3M1LF25-F1
#
_cell.length_a   1.000
_cell.length_b   1.000
_cell.length_c   1.000
_cell.angle_alpha   90.00
_cell.angle_beta   90.00
_cell.angle_gamma   90.00
#
_symmetry.space_group_name_H-M   'P 1'
#
loop_
_entity.id
_entity.type
_entity.pdbx_description
1 polymer ?
#
loop_
_entity_poly.entity_id
_entity_poly.type
_entity_poly.pdbx_seq_one_letter_code
_entity_poly.pdbx_strand_id
1 'polypeptide(L)'
;MRKLLKILGFVLGGIVLLLALGAGSIHFSELPSYEVQAPELQVVADSMRIAEGKRFAELICNHCHRGADGRLSGKMLHDIPPEFGQVWAPNITH
;
A
#
# COMPACT_ATOMS: atom_id res chain seq x y z
N MET A 1 -44.10 -23.41 4.18
CA MET A 1 -43.62 -22.40 5.14
C MET A 1 -42.38 -22.86 5.92
N ARG A 2 -42.48 -23.78 6.90
CA ARG A 2 -41.33 -24.16 7.78
C ARG A 2 -40.12 -24.75 7.06
N LYS A 3 -40.32 -25.60 6.04
CA LYS A 3 -39.20 -26.20 5.26
C LYS A 3 -38.47 -25.15 4.40
N LEU A 4 -39.23 -24.25 3.77
CA LEU A 4 -38.68 -23.17 2.95
C LEU A 4 -37.83 -22.21 3.79
N LEU A 5 -38.33 -21.79 4.95
CA LEU A 5 -37.60 -20.94 5.89
C LEU A 5 -36.32 -21.60 6.40
N LYS A 6 -36.33 -22.92 6.65
CA LYS A 6 -35.13 -23.67 7.03
C LYS A 6 -34.07 -23.69 5.93
N ILE A 7 -34.49 -23.98 4.68
CA ILE A 7 -33.56 -23.99 3.53
C ILE A 7 -32.95 -22.61 3.34
N LEU A 8 -33.77 -21.56 3.37
CA LEU A 8 -33.29 -20.17 3.22
C LEU A 8 -32.32 -19.80 4.35
N GLY A 9 -32.60 -20.22 5.59
CA GLY A 9 -31.70 -20.02 6.72
C GLY A 9 -30.35 -20.72 6.56
N PHE A 10 -30.33 -21.97 6.08
CA PHE A 10 -29.08 -22.68 5.80
C PHE A 10 -28.29 -22.05 4.66
N VAL A 11 -28.95 -21.62 3.58
CA VAL A 11 -28.30 -20.93 2.46
C VAL A 11 -27.69 -19.62 2.93
N LEU A 12 -28.46 -18.78 3.63
CA LEU A 12 -27.97 -17.51 4.13
C LEU A 12 -26.84 -17.69 5.15
N GLY A 13 -26.98 -18.64 6.07
CA GLY A 13 -25.93 -18.99 7.03
C GLY A 13 -24.66 -19.49 6.35
N GLY A 14 -24.79 -20.30 5.30
CA GLY A 14 -23.66 -20.75 4.48
C GLY A 14 -22.95 -19.59 3.78
N ILE A 15 -23.70 -18.65 3.20
CA ILE A 15 -23.14 -17.46 2.56
C ILE A 15 -22.38 -16.60 3.60
N VAL A 16 -22.99 -16.32 4.76
CA VAL A 16 -22.34 -15.54 5.81
C VAL A 16 -21.08 -16.24 6.31
N LEU A 17 -21.12 -17.57 6.49
CA LEU A 17 -19.95 -18.34 6.90
C LEU A 17 -18.82 -18.26 5.87
N LEU A 18 -19.12 -18.40 4.58
CA LEU A 18 -18.13 -18.28 3.51
C LEU A 18 -17.50 -16.87 3.46
N LEU A 19 -18.31 -15.83 3.61
CA LEU A 19 -17.83 -14.45 3.66
C LEU A 19 -16.94 -14.21 4.88
N ALA A 20 -17.32 -14.73 6.05
CA ALA A 20 -16.52 -14.62 7.26
C ALA A 20 -15.17 -15.35 7.14
N LEU A 21 -15.15 -16.53 6.53
CA LEU A 21 -13.91 -17.27 6.27
C LEU A 21 -13.01 -16.53 5.29
N GLY A 22 -13.55 -15.98 4.21
CA GLY A 22 -12.78 -15.18 3.25
C GLY A 22 -12.25 -13.86 3.82
N ALA A 23 -13.06 -13.15 4.62
CA ALA A 23 -12.61 -11.96 5.32
C ALA A 23 -11.53 -12.29 6.36
N GLY A 24 -11.71 -13.38 7.10
CA GLY A 24 -10.73 -13.88 8.06
C GLY A 24 -9.41 -14.24 7.40
N SER A 25 -9.43 -14.97 6.27
CA SER A 25 -8.20 -15.31 5.57
C SER A 25 -7.43 -14.07 5.13
N ILE A 26 -8.09 -13.03 4.61
CA ILE A 26 -7.44 -11.77 4.23
C ILE A 26 -6.93 -11.03 5.49
N HIS A 27 -7.73 -10.92 6.54
CA HIS A 27 -7.39 -10.17 7.75
C HIS A 27 -6.19 -10.75 8.51
N PHE A 28 -6.07 -12.09 8.53
CA PHE A 28 -4.98 -12.79 9.21
C PHE A 28 -3.81 -13.14 8.28
N SER A 29 -3.89 -12.82 6.99
CA SER A 29 -2.75 -13.02 6.08
C SER A 29 -1.70 -11.96 6.32
N GLU A 30 -0.44 -12.39 6.40
CA GLU A 30 0.68 -11.46 6.38
C GLU A 30 0.82 -10.80 5.01
N LEU A 31 1.35 -9.58 4.99
CA LEU A 31 1.72 -8.94 3.74
C LEU A 31 2.84 -9.76 3.08
N PRO A 32 2.79 -9.98 1.75
CA PRO A 32 3.86 -10.68 1.06
C PRO A 32 5.22 -10.02 1.33
N SER A 33 6.14 -10.78 1.92
CA SER A 33 7.53 -10.36 2.08
C SER A 33 8.38 -11.03 1.01
N TYR A 34 9.27 -10.25 0.39
CA TYR A 34 10.20 -10.75 -0.61
C TYR A 34 11.63 -10.54 -0.10
N GLU A 35 12.50 -11.51 -0.38
CA GLU A 35 13.92 -11.36 -0.08
C GLU A 35 14.49 -10.23 -0.96
N VAL A 36 15.05 -9.21 -0.30
CA VAL A 36 15.62 -8.05 -0.98
C VAL A 36 17.04 -8.42 -1.42
N GLN A 37 17.21 -8.74 -2.71
CA GLN A 37 18.52 -8.94 -3.32
C GLN A 37 19.14 -7.60 -3.75
N ALA A 38 19.19 -6.63 -2.83
CA ALA A 38 19.88 -5.37 -3.10
C ALA A 38 21.39 -5.61 -3.14
N PRO A 39 22.12 -5.05 -4.12
CA PRO A 39 23.57 -5.09 -4.09
C PRO A 39 24.08 -4.34 -2.86
N GLU A 40 25.23 -4.75 -2.34
CA GLU A 40 25.94 -3.97 -1.33
C GLU A 40 26.41 -2.65 -1.96
N LEU A 41 25.60 -1.61 -1.81
CA LEU A 41 25.79 -0.33 -2.48
C LEU A 41 26.59 0.62 -1.58
N GLN A 42 27.86 0.82 -1.92
CA GLN A 42 28.65 1.93 -1.37
C GLN A 42 28.53 3.15 -2.30
N VAL A 43 27.75 4.14 -1.88
CA VAL A 43 27.60 5.40 -2.63
C VAL A 43 28.73 6.35 -2.26
N VAL A 44 29.75 6.44 -3.10
CA VAL A 44 30.69 7.57 -3.09
C VAL A 44 29.98 8.81 -3.62
N ALA A 45 29.77 9.80 -2.75
CA ALA A 45 29.10 11.04 -3.10
C ALA A 45 30.08 12.01 -3.79
N ASP A 46 29.99 12.10 -5.11
CA ASP A 46 30.61 13.17 -5.89
C ASP A 46 29.56 14.12 -6.48
N SER A 47 29.98 15.30 -6.94
CA SER A 47 29.09 16.35 -7.42
C SER A 47 28.23 15.92 -8.62
N MET A 48 28.77 15.10 -9.52
CA MET A 48 28.04 14.61 -10.69
C MET A 48 26.98 13.59 -10.27
N ARG A 49 27.32 12.66 -9.37
CA ARG A 49 26.37 11.67 -8.85
C ARG A 49 25.26 12.32 -8.03
N ILE A 50 25.56 13.36 -7.25
CA ILE A 50 24.55 14.13 -6.51
C ILE A 50 23.61 14.85 -7.48
N ALA A 51 24.14 15.49 -8.53
CA ALA A 51 23.33 16.17 -9.53
C ALA A 51 22.39 15.20 -10.26
N GLU A 52 22.91 14.02 -10.62
CA GLU A 52 22.11 12.99 -11.30
C GLU A 52 21.07 12.36 -10.36
N GLY A 53 21.42 12.10 -9.10
CA GLY A 53 20.47 11.64 -8.09
C GLY A 53 19.33 12.63 -7.86
N LYS A 54 19.64 13.94 -7.84
CA LYS A 54 18.63 15.00 -7.78
C LYS A 54 17.70 14.95 -9.01
N ARG A 55 18.25 14.82 -10.22
CA ARG A 55 17.45 14.71 -11.46
C ARG A 55 16.47 13.54 -11.38
N PHE A 56 16.91 12.37 -10.92
CA PHE A 56 16.04 11.20 -10.75
C PHE A 56 14.96 11.42 -9.69
N ALA A 57 15.33 11.96 -8.54
CA ALA A 57 14.38 12.27 -7.47
C ALA A 57 13.30 13.25 -7.95
N GLU A 58 13.68 14.25 -8.74
CA GLU A 58 12.76 15.23 -9.31
C GLU A 58 11.79 14.63 -10.33
N LEU A 59 12.26 13.70 -11.16
CA LEU A 59 11.43 13.07 -12.20
C LEU A 59 10.48 12.00 -11.65
N ILE A 60 10.89 11.26 -10.61
CA ILE A 60 10.18 10.04 -10.19
C ILE A 60 9.63 10.17 -8.76
N CYS A 61 10.48 10.53 -7.80
CA CYS A 61 10.13 10.46 -6.37
C CYS A 61 9.25 11.64 -5.93
N ASN A 62 9.52 12.83 -6.46
CA ASN A 62 8.87 14.07 -6.04
C ASN A 62 7.36 14.06 -6.27
N HIS A 63 6.87 13.32 -7.26
CA HIS A 63 5.44 13.31 -7.58
C HIS A 63 4.59 12.86 -6.39
N CYS A 64 5.02 11.80 -5.70
CA CYS A 64 4.30 11.23 -4.57
C CYS A 64 4.87 11.68 -3.23
N HIS A 65 6.20 11.81 -3.10
CA HIS A 65 6.85 11.96 -1.80
C HIS A 65 7.20 13.40 -1.43
N ARG A 66 7.09 14.37 -2.34
CA ARG A 66 7.44 15.76 -2.02
C ARG A 66 6.38 16.42 -1.13
N GLY A 67 6.74 16.66 0.12
CA GLY A 67 5.91 17.36 1.09
C GLY A 67 5.92 18.87 0.93
N ALA A 68 5.10 19.55 1.75
CA ALA A 68 4.98 21.00 1.75
C ALA A 68 6.27 21.72 2.22
N ASP A 69 7.12 21.01 2.97
CA ASP A 69 8.45 21.45 3.39
C ASP A 69 9.50 21.42 2.26
N GLY A 70 9.11 20.97 1.05
CA GLY A 70 9.98 20.84 -0.11
C GLY A 70 10.93 19.64 -0.06
N ARG A 71 10.81 18.77 0.96
CA ARG A 71 11.60 17.55 1.14
C ARG A 71 10.78 16.34 0.69
N LEU A 72 11.43 15.17 0.60
CA LEU A 72 10.77 13.88 0.32
C LEU A 72 10.13 13.28 1.59
N SER A 73 9.38 14.12 2.32
CA SER A 73 8.78 13.86 3.63
C SER A 73 7.42 13.16 3.57
N GLY A 74 6.88 12.92 2.37
CA GLY A 74 5.55 12.35 2.17
C GLY A 74 4.44 13.41 2.10
N LYS A 75 3.28 13.04 1.55
CA LYS A 75 2.07 13.86 1.49
C LYS A 75 0.81 13.01 1.34
N MET A 76 -0.35 13.62 1.56
CA MET A 76 -1.64 13.03 1.21
C MET A 76 -1.76 12.89 -0.32
N LEU A 77 -2.25 11.73 -0.77
CA LEU A 77 -2.55 11.46 -2.18
C LEU A 77 -4.03 11.74 -2.43
N HIS A 78 -4.32 12.71 -3.28
CA HIS A 78 -5.68 13.19 -3.56
C HIS A 78 -6.31 12.52 -4.80
N ASP A 79 -5.51 11.78 -5.56
CA ASP A 79 -5.89 11.04 -6.76
C ASP A 79 -6.37 9.62 -6.45
N ILE A 80 -6.42 9.24 -5.17
CA ILE A 80 -6.97 7.97 -4.72
C ILE A 80 -8.49 8.08 -4.54
N PRO A 81 -9.28 7.14 -5.09
CA PRO A 81 -10.73 7.13 -4.90
C PRO A 81 -11.12 7.09 -3.41
N PRO A 82 -12.14 7.86 -2.99
CA PRO A 82 -12.50 8.02 -1.58
C PRO A 82 -12.95 6.71 -0.91
N GLU A 83 -13.36 5.70 -1.68
CA GLU A 83 -13.74 4.37 -1.20
C GLU A 83 -12.57 3.64 -0.52
N PHE A 84 -11.33 4.01 -0.84
CA PHE A 84 -10.11 3.47 -0.22
C PHE A 84 -9.63 4.26 1.00
N GLY A 85 -10.32 5.35 1.38
CA GLY A 85 -9.97 6.19 2.52
C GLY A 85 -8.83 7.17 2.24
N GLN A 86 -8.19 7.65 3.30
CA GLN A 86 -7.07 8.60 3.19
C GLN A 86 -5.76 7.83 3.02
N VAL A 87 -5.07 8.10 1.92
CA VAL A 87 -3.77 7.48 1.62
C VAL A 87 -2.67 8.54 1.70
N TRP A 88 -1.56 8.16 2.33
CA TRP A 88 -0.40 9.00 2.52
C TRP A 88 0.84 8.32 1.95
N ALA A 89 1.61 9.04 1.14
CA ALA A 89 2.92 8.60 0.73
C ALA A 89 3.90 8.68 1.91
N PRO A 90 4.76 7.68 2.14
CA PRO A 90 5.69 7.68 3.26
C PRO A 90 6.86 8.66 3.05
N ASN A 91 7.57 8.99 4.13
CA ASN A 91 8.85 9.69 4.06
C ASN A 91 9.95 8.69 3.67
N ILE A 92 10.80 9.07 2.70
CA ILE A 92 11.86 8.21 2.13
C ILE A 92 13.26 8.75 2.37
N THR A 93 13.43 9.61 3.39
CA THR A 93 14.70 10.24 3.76
C THR A 93 15.15 9.92 5.19
N HIS A 94 14.55 8.90 5.81
CA HIS A 94 14.90 8.41 7.14
C HIS A 94 16.19 7.59 7.13
#